data_AF-A0A838Q0Z4-F1
#
_entry.id   AF-A0A838Q0Z4-F1
#
_cell.length_a   1.000
_cell.length_b   1.000
_cell.length_c   1.000
_cell.angle_alpha   90.00
_cell.angle_beta   90.00
_cell.angle_gamma   90.00
#
_symmetry.space_group_name_H-M   'P 1'
#
loop_
_entity.id
_entity.type
_entity.pdbx_description
1 polymer ?
#
loop_
_entity_poly.entity_id
_entity_poly.type
_entity_poly.pdbx_seq_one_letter_code
_entity_poly.pdbx_strand_id
1 'polypeptide(L)'
;MAAMRTVAGQTFELERETFENAVDDALPEPLRDHYVVISGRRFPPKQVLALVTGLDRADFTTHQARRILQRAGFVVGRVGTTTAAQAPLRPDLPQEGREAESLRPFRGQWVAQRGLDVLVAANSPQRVVRWLNEHEQHDAVVFRVPLDEAESDALRLR
;
A
#
# COMPACT_ATOMS: atom_id res chain seq x y z
N MET A 1 16.37 15.52 9.28
CA MET A 1 16.63 16.94 8.93
C MET A 1 15.59 17.29 7.89
N ALA A 2 14.57 18.05 8.29
CA ALA A 2 13.42 18.46 7.48
C ALA A 2 13.75 18.66 6.00
N ALA A 3 13.32 17.72 5.14
CA ALA A 3 13.46 17.86 3.69
C ALA A 3 12.35 18.76 3.13
N MET A 4 12.59 20.07 3.11
CA MET A 4 11.68 21.02 2.46
C MET A 4 11.65 20.82 0.95
N ARG A 5 10.45 20.78 0.37
CA ARG A 5 10.22 20.57 -1.07
C ARG A 5 9.10 21.47 -1.58
N THR A 6 9.26 22.00 -2.78
CA THR A 6 8.23 22.82 -3.43
C THR A 6 7.36 21.98 -4.37
N VAL A 7 6.04 22.11 -4.20
CA VAL A 7 5.00 21.51 -5.06
C VAL A 7 4.00 22.61 -5.40
N ALA A 8 3.67 22.80 -6.68
CA ALA A 8 2.76 23.86 -7.14
C ALA A 8 3.09 25.27 -6.60
N GLY A 9 4.38 25.58 -6.43
CA GLY A 9 4.84 26.87 -5.89
C GLY A 9 4.77 27.01 -4.35
N GLN A 10 4.24 26.02 -3.64
CA GLN A 10 4.17 25.99 -2.17
C GLN A 10 5.21 25.05 -1.58
N THR A 11 5.80 25.39 -0.43
CA THR A 11 6.84 24.58 0.22
C THR A 11 6.28 23.76 1.36
N PHE A 12 6.62 22.47 1.38
CA PHE A 12 6.16 21.48 2.35
C PHE A 12 7.35 20.72 2.96
N GLU A 13 7.18 20.24 4.19
CA GLU A 13 8.08 19.28 4.81
C GLU A 13 7.69 17.86 4.38
N LEU A 14 8.41 17.32 3.40
CA LEU A 14 8.08 16.04 2.75
C LEU A 14 9.08 14.96 3.14
N GLU A 15 9.00 14.55 4.41
CA GLU A 15 9.79 13.45 4.97
C GLU A 15 9.00 12.14 5.05
N ARG A 16 9.72 11.04 5.25
CA ARG A 16 9.13 9.70 5.35
C ARG A 16 7.99 9.63 6.36
N GLU A 17 8.21 10.13 7.57
CA GLU A 17 7.23 10.10 8.65
C GLU A 17 5.96 10.88 8.29
N THR A 18 6.09 12.04 7.64
CA THR A 18 4.95 12.84 7.14
C THR A 18 4.08 12.03 6.18
N PHE A 19 4.71 11.28 5.26
CA PHE A 19 4.00 10.42 4.32
C PHE A 19 3.33 9.23 5.00
N GLU A 20 4.01 8.57 5.94
CA GLU A 20 3.48 7.43 6.70
C GLU A 20 2.25 7.84 7.53
N ASN A 21 2.35 8.96 8.26
CA ASN A 21 1.25 9.50 9.06
C ASN A 21 0.05 9.90 8.21
N ALA A 22 0.26 10.54 7.06
CA ALA A 22 -0.82 10.99 6.19
C ALA A 22 -1.63 9.84 5.57
N VAL A 23 -1.05 8.65 5.45
CA VAL A 23 -1.74 7.49 4.87
C VAL A 23 -2.18 6.46 5.90
N ASP A 24 -1.96 6.69 7.20
CA ASP A 24 -2.20 5.69 8.25
C ASP A 24 -3.65 5.19 8.22
N ASP A 25 -4.59 6.13 8.25
CA ASP A 25 -6.03 5.87 8.19
C ASP A 25 -6.63 5.86 6.77
N ALA A 26 -5.84 6.24 5.76
CA ALA A 26 -6.30 6.27 4.37
C ALA A 26 -6.21 4.89 3.72
N LEU A 27 -7.27 4.48 3.02
CA LEU A 27 -7.22 3.29 2.19
C LEU A 27 -6.65 3.64 0.81
N PRO A 28 -5.79 2.79 0.22
CA PRO A 28 -5.30 3.00 -1.13
C PRO A 28 -6.44 3.05 -2.13
N GLU A 29 -6.39 3.97 -3.08
CA GLU A 29 -7.27 3.93 -4.25
C GLU A 29 -6.80 2.86 -5.24
N PRO A 30 -7.70 2.37 -6.12
CA PRO A 30 -7.36 1.40 -7.14
C PRO A 30 -6.14 1.80 -7.98
N LEU A 31 -5.16 0.92 -8.04
CA LEU A 31 -3.95 1.12 -8.81
C LEU A 31 -4.23 0.97 -10.31
N ARG A 32 -3.78 1.94 -11.09
CA ARG A 32 -3.83 1.90 -12.56
C ARG A 32 -2.47 1.55 -13.15
N ASP A 33 -1.52 2.48 -13.03
CA ASP A 33 -0.20 2.34 -13.64
C ASP A 33 0.93 2.31 -12.63
N HIS A 34 0.93 3.23 -11.66
CA HIS A 34 2.07 3.45 -10.78
C HIS A 34 1.66 3.33 -9.32
N TYR A 35 2.58 2.84 -8.50
CA TYR A 35 2.37 2.72 -7.07
C TYR A 35 3.61 3.14 -6.27
N VAL A 36 3.38 3.46 -5.00
CA VAL A 36 4.39 3.57 -3.95
C VAL A 36 4.02 2.60 -2.82
N VAL A 37 5.00 1.95 -2.21
CA VAL A 37 4.79 1.08 -1.04
C VAL A 37 5.01 1.89 0.24
N ILE A 38 3.98 1.99 1.08
CA ILE A 38 4.03 2.67 2.39
C ILE A 38 3.35 1.76 3.41
N SER A 39 4.07 1.41 4.49
CA SER A 39 3.59 0.50 5.54
C SER A 39 3.03 -0.82 4.96
N GLY A 40 3.72 -1.38 3.97
CA GLY A 40 3.31 -2.61 3.26
C GLY A 40 2.21 -2.40 2.20
N ARG A 41 1.43 -1.31 2.25
CA ARG A 41 0.32 -1.03 1.33
C ARG A 41 0.82 -0.33 0.06
N ARG A 42 0.20 -0.63 -1.09
CA ARG A 42 0.50 0.03 -2.37
C ARG A 42 -0.49 1.15 -2.64
N PHE A 43 -0.02 2.40 -2.68
CA PHE A 43 -0.84 3.58 -2.96
C PHE A 43 -0.53 4.19 -4.34
N PRO A 44 -1.50 4.80 -5.02
CA PRO A 44 -1.23 5.73 -6.11
C PRO A 44 -0.36 6.90 -5.62
N PRO A 45 0.77 7.21 -6.28
CA PRO A 45 1.66 8.29 -5.86
C PRO A 45 0.96 9.64 -5.70
N LYS A 46 -0.03 9.92 -6.58
CA LYS A 46 -0.78 11.18 -6.52
C LYS A 46 -1.74 11.25 -5.34
N GLN A 47 -2.31 10.12 -4.91
CA GLN A 47 -3.15 10.09 -3.72
C GLN A 47 -2.31 10.47 -2.50
N VAL A 48 -1.16 9.83 -2.33
CA VAL A 48 -0.28 10.08 -1.19
C VAL A 48 0.16 11.53 -1.13
N LEU A 49 0.62 12.11 -2.26
CA LEU A 49 1.05 13.50 -2.25
C LEU A 49 -0.12 14.45 -1.94
N ALA A 50 -1.31 14.22 -2.50
CA ALA A 50 -2.49 15.03 -2.19
C ALA A 50 -2.87 14.96 -0.70
N LEU A 51 -2.79 13.79 -0.07
CA LEU A 51 -3.08 13.63 1.36
C LEU A 51 -2.11 14.43 2.24
N VAL A 52 -0.83 14.46 1.88
CA VAL A 52 0.19 15.20 2.64
C VAL A 52 0.11 16.70 2.41
N THR A 53 -0.08 17.14 1.17
CA THR A 53 0.01 18.58 0.83
C THR A 53 -1.34 19.29 0.88
N GLY A 54 -2.45 18.55 0.86
CA GLY A 54 -3.81 19.10 0.71
C GLY A 54 -4.09 19.71 -0.67
N LEU A 55 -3.14 19.60 -1.63
CA LEU A 55 -3.27 20.15 -2.97
C LEU A 55 -4.19 19.31 -3.85
N ASP A 56 -4.78 19.95 -4.86
CA ASP A 56 -5.53 19.23 -5.88
C ASP A 56 -4.58 18.36 -6.70
N ARG A 57 -5.05 17.19 -7.10
CA ARG A 57 -4.25 16.30 -7.96
C ARG A 57 -3.92 16.94 -9.30
N ALA A 58 -4.71 17.88 -9.80
CA ALA A 58 -4.43 18.62 -11.01
C ALA A 58 -3.17 19.50 -10.89
N ASP A 59 -2.80 19.90 -9.68
CA ASP A 59 -1.68 20.81 -9.42
C ASP A 59 -0.30 20.16 -9.59
N PHE A 60 -0.25 18.83 -9.74
CA PHE A 60 1.00 18.10 -9.90
C PHE A 60 0.87 16.82 -10.74
N THR A 61 1.99 16.40 -11.30
CA THR A 61 2.05 15.21 -12.16
C THR A 61 2.33 13.93 -11.36
N THR A 62 1.95 12.78 -11.91
CA THR A 62 2.31 11.46 -11.33
C THR A 62 3.82 11.31 -11.20
N HIS A 63 4.60 11.79 -12.18
CA HIS A 63 6.06 11.73 -12.15
C HIS A 63 6.65 12.56 -11.03
N GLN A 64 6.11 13.76 -10.78
CA GLN A 64 6.54 14.61 -9.67
C GLN A 64 6.30 13.92 -8.34
N ALA A 65 5.08 13.39 -8.11
CA ALA A 65 4.76 12.67 -6.90
C ALA A 65 5.68 11.46 -6.68
N ARG A 66 5.88 10.63 -7.71
CA ARG A 66 6.81 9.48 -7.66
C ARG A 66 8.23 9.90 -7.29
N ARG A 67 8.76 10.96 -7.90
CA ARG A 67 10.13 11.43 -7.64
C ARG A 67 10.29 11.96 -6.22
N ILE A 68 9.27 12.63 -5.68
CA ILE A 68 9.28 13.10 -4.29
C ILE A 68 9.29 11.91 -3.34
N LEU A 69 8.39 10.95 -3.52
CA LEU A 69 8.29 9.75 -2.68
C LEU A 69 9.55 8.88 -2.76
N GLN A 70 10.11 8.70 -3.94
CA GLN A 70 11.37 7.98 -4.12
C GLN A 70 12.54 8.68 -3.40
N ARG A 71 12.57 10.02 -3.40
CA ARG A 71 13.57 10.81 -2.66
C ARG A 71 13.37 10.78 -1.14
N ALA A 72 12.15 10.58 -0.67
CA ALA A 72 11.85 10.27 0.73
C ALA A 72 12.22 8.81 1.10
N GLY A 73 12.68 8.02 0.11
CA GLY A 73 13.20 6.67 0.29
C GLY A 73 12.14 5.57 0.15
N PHE A 74 10.94 5.87 -0.37
CA PHE A 74 9.94 4.84 -0.62
C PHE A 74 10.23 4.04 -1.89
N VAL A 75 9.79 2.78 -1.88
CA VAL A 75 9.80 1.92 -3.06
C VAL A 75 8.67 2.37 -3.98
N VAL A 76 9.02 2.69 -5.22
CA VAL A 76 8.06 3.06 -6.28
C VAL A 76 8.09 2.02 -7.39
N GLY A 77 6.93 1.66 -7.93
CA GLY A 77 6.80 0.62 -8.95
C GLY A 77 5.72 0.93 -9.98
N ARG A 78 5.53 -0.01 -10.89
CA ARG A 78 4.49 0.02 -11.93
C ARG A 78 3.68 -1.27 -11.91
N VAL A 79 2.37 -1.15 -12.06
CA VAL A 79 1.44 -2.28 -12.16
C VAL A 79 1.79 -3.12 -13.40
N GLY A 80 1.71 -4.44 -13.28
CA GLY A 80 2.00 -5.38 -14.38
C GLY A 80 3.47 -5.53 -14.73
N THR A 81 4.38 -4.79 -14.10
CA THR A 81 5.81 -5.13 -14.18
C THR A 81 6.03 -6.20 -13.13
N THR A 82 6.40 -7.42 -13.55
CA THR A 82 6.86 -8.49 -12.65
C THR A 82 8.21 -8.08 -12.07
N THR A 83 8.24 -7.01 -11.27
CA THR A 83 9.23 -6.93 -10.22
C THR A 83 8.73 -7.91 -9.18
N ALA A 84 9.21 -9.15 -9.27
CA ALA A 84 9.18 -10.07 -8.16
C ALA A 84 9.68 -9.30 -6.93
N ALA A 85 8.74 -8.91 -6.07
CA ALA A 85 8.87 -8.61 -4.66
C ALA A 85 10.03 -7.70 -4.19
N GLN A 86 9.76 -6.52 -3.58
CA GLN A 86 10.85 -5.67 -3.05
C GLN A 86 10.59 -5.04 -1.66
N ALA A 87 10.32 -5.87 -0.64
CA ALA A 87 11.35 -6.09 0.39
C ALA A 87 12.26 -7.22 -0.14
N PRO A 88 13.48 -7.49 0.35
CA PRO A 88 14.33 -8.54 -0.23
C PRO A 88 13.72 -9.93 0.03
N LEU A 89 12.69 -10.27 -0.74
CA LEU A 89 12.04 -11.56 -0.76
C LEU A 89 12.96 -12.49 -1.52
N ARG A 90 13.29 -13.58 -0.86
CA ARG A 90 14.25 -14.53 -1.38
C ARG A 90 13.61 -15.26 -2.56
N PRO A 91 14.21 -15.22 -3.76
CA PRO A 91 13.60 -15.76 -4.98
C PRO A 91 13.45 -17.29 -4.96
N ASP A 92 14.08 -17.97 -3.99
CA ASP A 92 14.07 -19.42 -3.77
C ASP A 92 12.86 -19.93 -2.95
N LEU A 93 12.01 -19.05 -2.41
CA LEU A 93 10.86 -19.48 -1.62
C LEU A 93 9.72 -20.05 -2.50
N PRO A 94 9.12 -21.19 -2.10
CA PRO A 94 7.86 -21.67 -2.67
C PRO A 94 6.79 -20.57 -2.67
N GLN A 95 5.82 -20.66 -3.60
CA GLN A 95 4.76 -19.66 -3.78
C GLN A 95 4.04 -19.32 -2.47
N GLU A 96 3.67 -20.34 -1.68
CA GLU A 96 3.02 -20.20 -0.37
C GLU A 96 3.88 -19.41 0.64
N GLY A 97 5.20 -19.60 0.61
CA GLY A 97 6.14 -18.88 1.46
C GLY A 97 6.24 -17.40 1.10
N ARG A 98 6.21 -17.06 -0.19
CA ARG A 98 6.23 -15.67 -0.67
C ARG A 98 4.93 -14.94 -0.34
N GLU A 99 3.80 -15.62 -0.45
CA GLU A 99 2.50 -15.09 -0.05
C GLU A 99 2.43 -14.84 1.47
N ALA A 100 2.87 -15.80 2.29
CA ALA A 100 2.92 -15.61 3.73
C ALA A 100 3.84 -14.44 4.13
N GLU A 101 4.98 -14.25 3.45
CA GLU A 101 5.91 -13.14 3.73
C GLU A 101 5.31 -11.78 3.36
N SER A 102 4.61 -11.66 2.23
CA SER A 102 3.98 -10.39 1.83
C SER A 102 2.85 -9.96 2.75
N LEU A 103 2.22 -10.91 3.46
CA LEU A 103 1.13 -10.66 4.41
C LEU A 103 1.62 -10.30 5.82
N ARG A 104 2.90 -10.53 6.14
CA ARG A 104 3.48 -10.21 7.47
C ARG A 104 3.20 -8.79 7.97
N PRO A 105 3.23 -7.73 7.13
CA PRO A 105 2.92 -6.37 7.58
C PRO A 105 1.46 -6.17 8.01
N PHE A 106 0.55 -7.05 7.59
CA PHE A 106 -0.90 -6.91 7.78
C PHE A 106 -1.46 -7.81 8.88
N ARG A 107 -0.62 -8.43 9.71
CA ARG A 107 -1.06 -9.30 10.81
C ARG A 107 -2.15 -8.64 11.65
N GLY A 108 -3.24 -9.36 11.88
CA GLY A 108 -4.42 -8.91 12.60
C GLY A 108 -5.41 -8.07 11.78
N GLN A 109 -5.03 -7.62 10.58
CA GLN A 109 -5.88 -6.82 9.70
C GLN A 109 -6.71 -7.70 8.75
N TRP A 110 -7.79 -7.13 8.25
CA TRP A 110 -8.55 -7.65 7.13
C TRP A 110 -7.91 -7.18 5.83
N VAL A 111 -7.68 -8.12 4.92
CA VAL A 111 -7.03 -7.88 3.63
C VAL A 111 -7.97 -8.33 2.53
N ALA A 112 -8.06 -7.53 1.46
CA ALA A 112 -8.54 -8.00 0.17
C ALA A 112 -7.36 -8.21 -0.79
N GLN A 113 -7.27 -9.40 -1.36
CA GLN A 113 -6.17 -9.81 -2.21
C GLN A 113 -6.69 -10.33 -3.55
N ARG A 114 -5.95 -10.04 -4.61
CA ARG A 114 -6.13 -10.64 -5.94
C ARG A 114 -4.80 -11.21 -6.42
N GLY A 115 -4.70 -12.52 -6.59
CA GLY A 115 -3.41 -13.16 -6.87
C GLY A 115 -2.44 -12.92 -5.71
N LEU A 116 -1.26 -12.33 -5.95
CA LEU A 116 -0.31 -11.91 -4.90
C LEU A 116 -0.46 -10.44 -4.51
N ASP A 117 -1.41 -9.72 -5.10
CA ASP A 117 -1.57 -8.29 -4.91
C ASP A 117 -2.58 -8.01 -3.80
N VAL A 118 -2.11 -7.43 -2.71
CA VAL A 118 -2.97 -6.84 -1.68
C VAL A 118 -3.55 -5.53 -2.23
N LEU A 119 -4.87 -5.51 -2.44
CA LEU A 119 -5.60 -4.36 -2.95
C LEU A 119 -5.87 -3.34 -1.85
N VAL A 120 -6.34 -3.82 -0.69
CA VAL A 120 -6.65 -2.99 0.47
C VAL A 120 -6.45 -3.80 1.76
N ALA A 121 -6.04 -3.12 2.84
CA ALA A 121 -5.94 -3.67 4.18
C ALA A 121 -6.54 -2.68 5.19
N ALA A 122 -7.33 -3.18 6.14
CA ALA A 122 -7.95 -2.36 7.19
C ALA A 122 -8.15 -3.16 8.48
N ASN A 123 -8.29 -2.46 9.61
CA ASN A 123 -8.56 -3.06 10.92
C ASN A 123 -9.97 -3.68 11.06
N SER A 124 -10.86 -3.49 10.08
CA SER A 124 -12.22 -4.04 10.10
C SER A 124 -12.66 -4.57 8.73
N PRO A 125 -13.46 -5.64 8.69
CA PRO A 125 -13.95 -6.21 7.43
C PRO A 125 -14.90 -5.26 6.71
N GLN A 126 -15.66 -4.44 7.45
CA GLN A 126 -16.62 -3.50 6.87
C GLN A 126 -15.92 -2.42 6.03
N ARG A 127 -14.76 -1.93 6.48
CA ARG A 127 -13.96 -0.99 5.69
C ARG A 127 -13.45 -1.62 4.40
N VAL A 128 -13.00 -2.87 4.47
CA VAL A 128 -12.55 -3.63 3.28
C VAL A 128 -13.70 -3.85 2.30
N VAL A 129 -14.82 -4.40 2.76
CA VAL A 129 -15.99 -4.69 1.91
C VAL A 129 -16.56 -3.42 1.29
N ARG A 130 -16.66 -2.34 2.07
CA ARG A 130 -17.09 -1.03 1.56
C ARG A 130 -16.17 -0.53 0.45
N TRP A 131 -14.86 -0.61 0.65
CA TRP A 131 -13.88 -0.22 -0.35
C TRP A 131 -14.01 -1.06 -1.63
N LEU A 132 -14.20 -2.38 -1.52
CA LEU A 132 -14.38 -3.25 -2.68
C LEU A 132 -15.62 -2.87 -3.49
N ASN A 133 -16.73 -2.56 -2.81
CA ASN A 133 -17.97 -2.14 -3.47
C ASN A 133 -17.83 -0.76 -4.12
N GLU A 134 -17.22 0.22 -3.43
CA GLU A 134 -17.00 1.57 -3.95
C GLU A 134 -16.10 1.59 -5.19
N HIS A 135 -15.24 0.57 -5.34
CA HIS A 135 -14.27 0.47 -6.42
C HIS A 135 -14.50 -0.72 -7.37
N GLU A 136 -15.66 -1.38 -7.28
CA GLU A 136 -16.09 -2.48 -8.14
C GLU A 136 -15.08 -3.64 -8.23
N GLN A 137 -14.34 -3.90 -7.14
CA GLN A 137 -13.32 -4.96 -7.06
C GLN A 137 -13.92 -6.29 -6.56
N HIS A 138 -14.81 -6.90 -7.35
CA HIS A 138 -15.58 -8.07 -6.92
C HIS A 138 -14.82 -9.41 -7.01
N ASP A 139 -13.65 -9.44 -7.64
CA ASP A 139 -12.82 -10.64 -7.84
C ASP A 139 -11.79 -10.87 -6.72
N ALA A 140 -11.78 -10.02 -5.70
CA ALA A 140 -10.85 -10.10 -4.59
C ALA A 140 -11.31 -11.10 -3.51
N VAL A 141 -10.35 -11.87 -2.99
CA VAL A 141 -10.57 -12.72 -1.82
C VAL A 141 -10.34 -11.88 -0.57
N VAL A 142 -11.30 -11.90 0.36
CA VAL A 142 -11.22 -11.19 1.64
C VAL A 142 -10.98 -12.16 2.77
N PHE A 143 -9.97 -11.90 3.60
CA PHE A 143 -9.68 -12.71 4.77
C PHE A 143 -8.97 -11.87 5.84
N ARG A 144 -8.95 -12.40 7.07
CA ARG A 144 -8.17 -11.81 8.16
C ARG A 144 -6.80 -12.47 8.21
N VAL A 145 -5.74 -11.67 8.23
CA VAL A 145 -4.39 -12.18 8.43
C VAL A 145 -4.22 -12.53 9.91
N PRO A 146 -3.84 -13.77 10.27
CA PRO A 146 -3.59 -14.15 11.65
C PRO A 146 -2.50 -13.30 12.29
N LEU A 147 -2.60 -13.07 13.60
CA LEU A 147 -1.59 -12.36 14.40
C LEU A 147 -0.29 -13.18 14.51
N ASP A 148 -0.43 -14.50 14.68
CA ASP A 148 0.66 -15.44 14.85
C ASP A 148 0.33 -16.83 14.26
N GLU A 149 1.30 -17.75 14.35
CA GLU A 149 1.15 -19.14 13.87
C GLU A 149 0.09 -19.92 14.66
N ALA A 150 -0.05 -19.65 15.96
CA ALA A 150 -1.02 -20.33 16.82
C ALA A 150 -2.47 -20.00 16.42
N GLU A 151 -2.75 -18.73 16.10
CA GLU A 151 -4.04 -18.32 15.53
C GLU A 151 -4.26 -18.92 14.14
N SER A 152 -3.20 -19.05 13.32
CA SER A 152 -3.29 -19.66 11.99
C SER A 152 -3.69 -21.14 12.06
N ASP A 153 -3.11 -21.91 12.98
CA ASP A 153 -3.43 -23.33 13.14
C ASP A 153 -4.84 -23.55 13.69
N ALA A 154 -5.30 -22.68 14.60
CA ALA A 154 -6.67 -22.72 15.11
C ALA A 154 -7.73 -22.51 14.02
N LEU A 155 -7.42 -21.74 12.96
CA LEU A 155 -8.30 -21.52 11.82
C LEU A 155 -8.32 -22.69 10.82
N ARG A 156 -7.24 -23.48 10.73
CA ARG A 156 -7.16 -24.64 9.81
C ARG A 156 -7.88 -25.89 10.33
N LEU A 157 -8.10 -25.97 11.64
CA LEU A 157 -8.72 -27.12 12.31
C LEU A 157 -10.25 -27.03 12.41
N ARG A 158 -10.89 -26.13 11.65
CA ARG A 158 -12.35 -25.91 11.66
C ARG A 158 -12.99 -26.21 10.32
#